data_AF-A0A958XQ06-F1
#
_entry.id   AF-A0A958XQ06-F1
#
_cell.length_a   1.000
_cell.length_b   1.000
_cell.length_c   1.000
_cell.angle_alpha   90.00
_cell.angle_beta   90.00
_cell.angle_gamma   90.00
#
_symmetry.space_group_name_H-M   'P 1'
#
loop_
_entity.id
_entity.type
_entity.pdbx_description
1 polymer ?
#
loop_
_entity_poly.entity_id
_entity_poly.type
_entity_poly.pdbx_seq_one_letter_code
_entity_poly.pdbx_strand_id
1 'polypeptide(L)'
;HGDSRHPLLFPSTPQECFEMAGTAFDLAERLQTLVFVLSDLDLGMNLWISEPFEYPEAPMDRGKVLSAEDLSELKGNWGRYVDVDGDGIPYRTVPGTKHPAAAYFTRGTGHNEYAVYSERKEDWENNMVRLERKFNTARELVPAPIVEENPQASIGIMTLGSNDPAVREAMDRLQADGVETSYMRLRALPISQQVKE
;
A
#
# COMPACT_ATOMS: atom_id res chain seq x y z
N HIS A 1 -11.34 -8.04 -12.63
CA HIS A 1 -11.32 -9.44 -13.12
C HIS A 1 -9.87 -9.80 -13.42
N GLY A 2 -9.52 -11.09 -13.33
CA GLY A 2 -8.13 -11.53 -13.29
C GLY A 2 -7.56 -11.55 -11.88
N ASP A 3 -6.39 -12.15 -11.72
CA ASP A 3 -5.71 -12.30 -10.44
C ASP A 3 -5.00 -11.00 -10.06
N SER A 4 -5.74 -10.09 -9.42
CA SER A 4 -5.23 -8.78 -8.98
C SER A 4 -5.35 -8.63 -7.47
N ARG A 5 -4.25 -8.24 -6.82
CA ARG A 5 -4.22 -7.85 -5.41
C ARG A 5 -3.92 -6.36 -5.29
N HIS A 6 -4.62 -5.69 -4.39
CA HIS A 6 -4.49 -4.24 -4.19
C HIS A 6 -4.24 -3.95 -2.71
N PRO A 7 -3.36 -2.99 -2.39
CA PRO A 7 -3.25 -2.47 -1.04
C PRO A 7 -4.57 -1.83 -0.60
N LEU A 8 -4.96 -2.10 0.64
CA LEU A 8 -6.15 -1.57 1.29
C LEU A 8 -5.70 -0.83 2.56
N LEU A 9 -6.24 0.36 2.81
CA LEU A 9 -6.04 1.13 4.04
C LEU A 9 -7.34 1.19 4.83
N PHE A 10 -7.26 1.08 6.16
CA PHE A 10 -8.41 1.05 7.06
C PHE A 10 -8.30 2.17 8.11
N PRO A 11 -8.71 3.41 7.77
CA PRO A 11 -8.73 4.50 8.73
C PRO A 11 -9.80 4.25 9.81
N SER A 12 -9.50 4.63 11.05
CA SER A 12 -10.38 4.48 12.20
C SER A 12 -10.91 5.81 12.77
N THR A 13 -10.31 6.93 12.37
CA THR A 13 -10.64 8.27 12.85
C THR A 13 -10.59 9.29 11.70
N PRO A 14 -11.19 10.49 11.85
CA PRO A 14 -11.05 11.55 10.85
C PRO A 14 -9.60 11.95 10.57
N GLN A 15 -8.75 11.96 11.61
CA GLN A 15 -7.31 12.19 11.46
C GLN A 15 -6.66 11.12 10.58
N GLU A 16 -6.95 9.83 10.83
CA GLU A 16 -6.42 8.77 9.96
C GLU A 16 -6.96 8.85 8.54
N CYS A 17 -8.23 9.25 8.34
CA CYS A 17 -8.76 9.51 6.99
C CYS A 17 -7.92 10.57 6.26
N PHE A 18 -7.53 11.65 6.95
CA PHE A 18 -6.69 12.70 6.39
C PHE A 18 -5.27 12.19 6.06
N GLU A 19 -4.60 11.56 7.02
CA GLU A 19 -3.23 11.06 6.85
C GLU A 19 -3.15 9.93 5.80
N MET A 20 -4.09 8.99 5.85
CA MET A 20 -4.12 7.85 4.92
C MET A 20 -4.53 8.27 3.51
N ALA A 21 -5.21 9.40 3.32
CA ALA A 21 -5.45 9.95 1.99
C ALA A 21 -4.13 10.34 1.30
N GLY A 22 -3.23 11.06 2.00
CA GLY A 22 -1.89 11.36 1.49
C GLY A 22 -1.06 10.09 1.26
N THR A 23 -1.04 9.21 2.26
CA THR A 23 -0.35 7.91 2.19
C THR A 23 -0.82 7.07 0.99
N ALA A 24 -2.11 7.09 0.66
CA ALA A 24 -2.65 6.34 -0.47
C ALA A 24 -2.07 6.81 -1.81
N PHE A 25 -1.85 8.12 -1.99
CA PHE A 25 -1.23 8.66 -3.20
C PHE A 25 0.24 8.27 -3.31
N ASP A 26 1.00 8.39 -2.21
CA ASP A 26 2.40 7.99 -2.16
C ASP A 26 2.56 6.49 -2.45
N LEU A 27 1.73 5.65 -1.83
CA LEU A 27 1.69 4.21 -2.11
C LEU A 27 1.30 3.92 -3.56
N ALA A 28 0.31 4.63 -4.13
CA ALA A 28 -0.10 4.43 -5.52
C ALA A 28 1.00 4.80 -6.51
N GLU A 29 1.75 5.87 -6.26
CA GLU A 29 2.91 6.28 -7.05
C GLU A 29 4.07 5.28 -6.91
N ARG A 30 4.43 4.91 -5.67
CA ARG A 30 5.53 3.98 -5.36
C ARG A 30 5.26 2.58 -5.90
N LEU A 31 4.10 1.99 -5.58
CA LEU A 31 3.72 0.63 -5.99
C LEU A 31 3.15 0.55 -7.40
N GLN A 32 2.87 1.69 -8.03
CA GLN A 32 2.29 1.77 -9.38
C GLN A 32 1.05 0.87 -9.50
N THR A 33 0.14 1.00 -8.54
CA THR A 33 -1.07 0.18 -8.44
C THR A 33 -2.19 0.99 -7.81
N LEU A 34 -3.42 0.54 -8.01
CA LEU A 34 -4.57 1.09 -7.30
C LEU A 34 -4.47 0.74 -5.82
N VAL A 35 -4.67 1.75 -4.97
CA VAL A 35 -4.77 1.65 -3.51
C VAL A 35 -6.18 2.04 -3.13
N PHE A 36 -6.83 1.24 -2.28
CA PHE A 36 -8.17 1.55 -1.77
C PHE A 36 -8.09 2.05 -0.34
N VAL A 37 -8.79 3.13 -0.05
CA VAL A 37 -9.03 3.60 1.33
C VAL A 37 -10.44 3.18 1.70
N LEU A 38 -10.54 2.21 2.62
CA LEU A 38 -11.79 1.62 3.08
C LEU A 38 -12.24 2.33 4.35
N SER A 39 -12.77 3.54 4.18
CA SER A 39 -13.56 4.21 5.21
C SER A 39 -14.96 3.57 5.30
N ASP A 40 -15.76 4.02 6.25
CA ASP A 40 -17.11 3.51 6.50
C ASP A 40 -18.15 4.62 6.60
N LEU A 41 -19.41 4.21 6.71
CA LEU A 41 -20.55 5.12 6.78
C LEU A 41 -20.52 5.96 8.05
N ASP A 42 -19.96 5.46 9.15
CA ASP A 42 -19.93 6.16 10.42
C ASP A 42 -18.98 7.37 10.34
N LEU A 43 -17.74 7.12 9.90
CA LEU A 43 -16.77 8.20 9.66
C LEU A 43 -17.21 9.16 8.55
N GLY A 44 -17.98 8.67 7.57
CA GLY A 44 -18.42 9.46 6.41
C GLY A 44 -19.66 10.33 6.66
N MET A 45 -20.53 9.97 7.61
CA MET A 45 -21.83 10.63 7.80
C MET A 45 -22.01 11.30 9.16
N ASN A 46 -21.16 10.98 10.16
CA ASN A 46 -21.28 11.51 11.50
C ASN A 46 -20.23 12.58 11.80
N LEU A 47 -20.52 13.44 12.78
CA LEU A 47 -19.55 14.40 13.31
C LEU A 47 -18.70 13.72 14.38
N TRP A 48 -17.39 13.76 14.15
CA TRP A 48 -16.38 13.24 15.07
C TRP A 48 -15.51 14.37 15.57
N ILE A 49 -15.17 14.34 16.87
CA ILE A 49 -14.14 15.21 17.42
C ILE A 49 -12.79 14.65 16.99
N SER A 50 -11.91 15.52 16.50
CA SER A 50 -10.56 15.16 16.07
C SER A 50 -9.58 16.21 16.55
N GLU A 51 -8.36 15.78 16.82
CA GLU A 51 -7.23 16.69 16.93
C GLU A 51 -7.03 17.46 15.61
N PRO A 52 -6.42 18.66 15.65
CA PRO A 52 -6.05 19.40 14.45
C PRO A 52 -5.18 18.56 13.52
N PHE A 53 -5.44 18.66 12.21
CA PHE A 53 -4.67 17.91 11.22
C PHE A 53 -3.28 18.51 11.01
N GLU A 54 -2.26 17.66 11.13
CA GLU A 54 -0.88 18.01 10.81
C GLU A 54 -0.62 17.80 9.32
N TYR A 55 -0.20 18.85 8.64
CA TYR A 55 0.14 18.77 7.23
C TYR A 55 1.55 18.20 7.06
N PRO A 56 1.77 17.26 6.13
CA PRO A 56 3.10 16.70 5.90
C PRO A 56 4.06 17.77 5.37
N GLU A 57 5.24 17.87 5.97
CA GLU A 57 6.33 18.71 5.47
C GLU A 57 7.11 18.05 4.32
N ALA A 58 7.10 16.71 4.28
CA ALA A 58 7.78 15.93 3.27
C ALA A 58 7.12 16.13 1.90
N PRO A 59 7.90 16.19 0.81
CA PRO A 59 7.35 16.20 -0.54
C PRO A 59 6.66 14.86 -0.85
N MET A 60 5.69 14.90 -1.76
CA MET A 60 5.01 13.71 -2.27
C MET A 60 6.01 12.67 -2.80
N ASP A 61 5.79 11.41 -2.47
CA ASP A 61 6.58 10.30 -2.97
C ASP A 61 6.15 9.96 -4.41
N ARG A 62 6.96 10.34 -5.39
CA ARG A 62 6.71 10.05 -6.81
C ARG A 62 7.06 8.61 -7.22
N GLY A 63 7.68 7.84 -6.32
CA GLY A 63 8.18 6.50 -6.60
C GLY A 63 9.41 6.50 -7.52
N LYS A 64 9.59 5.39 -8.24
CA LYS A 64 10.72 5.18 -9.17
C LYS A 64 10.47 5.83 -10.53
N VAL A 65 10.69 7.14 -10.62
CA VAL A 65 10.51 7.93 -11.86
C VAL A 65 11.86 8.32 -12.46
N LEU A 66 12.05 8.02 -13.74
CA LEU A 66 13.25 8.40 -14.50
C LEU A 66 13.09 9.77 -15.15
N SER A 67 14.15 10.56 -15.05
CA SER A 67 14.36 11.81 -15.79
C SER A 67 14.89 11.56 -17.21
N ALA A 68 15.04 12.63 -18.00
CA ALA A 68 15.63 12.52 -19.34
C ALA A 68 17.13 12.19 -19.27
N GLU A 69 17.79 12.69 -18.23
CA GLU A 69 19.18 12.47 -17.89
C GLU A 69 19.41 10.99 -17.54
N ASP A 70 18.59 10.41 -16.65
CA ASP A 70 18.69 8.99 -16.28
C ASP A 70 18.57 8.07 -17.50
N LEU A 71 17.64 8.38 -18.42
CA LEU A 71 17.46 7.62 -19.65
C LEU A 71 18.67 7.69 -20.59
N SER A 72 19.37 8.84 -20.60
CA SER A 72 20.59 9.01 -21.38
C SER A 72 21.72 8.14 -20.84
N GLU A 73 21.81 8.01 -19.51
CA GLU A 73 22.79 7.15 -18.85
C GLU A 73 22.52 5.66 -19.07
N LEU A 74 21.24 5.27 -19.12
CA LEU A 74 20.81 3.89 -19.37
C LEU A 74 21.10 3.41 -20.80
N LYS A 75 21.40 4.31 -21.75
CA LYS A 75 21.83 3.97 -23.13
C LYS A 75 20.91 2.95 -23.85
N GLY A 76 19.60 3.05 -23.61
CA GLY A 76 18.60 2.17 -24.21
C GLY A 76 18.33 0.86 -23.46
N ASN A 77 19.03 0.59 -22.35
CA ASN A 77 18.79 -0.58 -21.49
C ASN A 77 17.66 -0.34 -20.49
N TRP A 78 16.54 0.22 -20.96
CA TRP A 78 15.35 0.45 -20.14
C TRP A 78 14.15 -0.28 -20.73
N GLY A 79 13.40 -0.98 -19.87
CA GLY A 79 12.11 -1.56 -20.21
C GLY A 79 11.11 -1.24 -19.09
N ARG A 80 9.87 -0.93 -19.48
CA ARG A 80 8.84 -0.42 -18.54
C ARG A 80 8.56 -1.37 -17.37
N TYR A 81 8.70 -2.67 -17.57
CA TYR A 81 8.40 -3.69 -16.57
C TYR A 81 9.63 -4.51 -16.15
N VAL A 82 10.84 -4.06 -16.50
CA VAL A 82 12.09 -4.67 -16.04
C VAL A 82 12.28 -4.36 -14.55
N ASP A 83 12.39 -5.41 -13.75
CA ASP A 83 12.60 -5.33 -12.30
C ASP A 83 14.11 -5.46 -12.00
N VAL A 84 14.80 -4.33 -11.93
CA VAL A 84 16.26 -4.27 -11.70
C VAL A 84 16.65 -4.42 -10.23
N ASP A 85 15.75 -4.04 -9.30
CA ASP A 85 16.02 -4.04 -7.87
C ASP A 85 15.52 -5.31 -7.17
N GLY A 86 14.70 -6.11 -7.87
CA GLY A 86 14.13 -7.34 -7.32
C GLY A 86 13.01 -7.08 -6.32
N ASP A 87 12.36 -5.92 -6.36
CA ASP A 87 11.24 -5.57 -5.48
C ASP A 87 9.88 -5.62 -6.20
N GLY A 88 9.87 -6.00 -7.49
CA GLY A 88 8.69 -6.05 -8.34
C GLY A 88 8.18 -4.68 -8.82
N ILE A 89 8.85 -3.59 -8.43
CA ILE A 89 8.51 -2.20 -8.76
C ILE A 89 9.50 -1.69 -9.81
N PRO A 90 9.13 -1.71 -11.11
CA PRO A 90 10.00 -1.24 -12.17
C PRO A 90 10.07 0.28 -12.24
N TYR A 91 11.17 0.82 -12.77
CA TYR A 91 11.29 2.24 -13.08
C TYR A 91 10.36 2.66 -14.22
N ARG A 92 9.74 3.84 -14.10
CA ARG A 92 8.84 4.40 -15.11
C ARG A 92 9.26 5.79 -15.57
N THR A 93 8.87 6.16 -16.77
CA THR A 93 8.78 7.57 -17.19
C THR A 93 7.33 8.02 -17.10
N VAL A 94 7.12 9.34 -17.10
CA VAL A 94 5.79 9.95 -17.12
C VAL A 94 5.56 10.65 -18.47
N PRO A 95 4.30 10.73 -18.95
CA PRO A 95 3.99 11.52 -20.13
C PRO A 95 4.55 12.95 -20.00
N GLY A 96 5.35 13.37 -20.98
CA GLY A 96 6.03 14.67 -20.96
C GLY A 96 7.53 14.62 -20.67
N THR A 97 8.10 13.47 -20.28
CA THR A 97 9.56 13.30 -20.20
C THR A 97 10.19 13.52 -21.58
N LYS A 98 11.02 14.57 -21.73
CA LYS A 98 11.58 15.02 -23.02
C LYS A 98 12.78 14.19 -23.47
N HIS A 99 12.58 12.90 -23.72
CA HIS A 99 13.62 12.01 -24.22
C HIS A 99 13.06 10.99 -25.22
N PRO A 100 13.71 10.71 -26.38
CA PRO A 100 13.19 9.77 -27.37
C PRO A 100 12.95 8.36 -26.84
N ALA A 101 13.79 7.90 -25.90
CA ALA A 101 13.65 6.59 -25.27
C ALA A 101 12.63 6.57 -24.12
N ALA A 102 11.93 7.66 -23.81
CA ALA A 102 10.98 7.71 -22.70
C ALA A 102 9.63 7.07 -23.02
N ALA A 103 9.31 6.85 -24.31
CA ALA A 103 8.02 6.36 -24.73
C ALA A 103 7.87 4.84 -24.53
N TYR A 104 6.68 4.41 -24.11
CA TYR A 104 6.28 3.02 -24.00
C TYR A 104 4.75 2.90 -24.14
N PHE A 105 4.26 1.72 -24.51
CA PHE A 105 2.83 1.46 -24.64
C PHE A 105 2.32 0.57 -23.51
N THR A 106 1.42 1.09 -22.67
CA THR A 106 0.70 0.27 -21.70
C THR A 106 -0.48 -0.42 -22.37
N ARG A 107 -0.70 -1.70 -22.02
CA ARG A 107 -1.78 -2.51 -22.60
C ARG A 107 -2.37 -3.43 -21.54
N GLY A 108 -3.68 -3.70 -21.63
CA GLY A 108 -4.34 -4.69 -20.77
C GLY A 108 -4.06 -6.15 -21.17
N THR A 109 -3.68 -6.37 -22.43
CA THR A 109 -3.27 -7.68 -22.96
C THR A 109 -1.87 -8.10 -22.45
N GLY A 110 -1.55 -9.39 -22.52
CA GLY A 110 -0.24 -9.93 -22.15
C GLY A 110 0.93 -9.25 -22.85
N HIS A 111 2.01 -8.97 -22.12
CA HIS A 111 3.16 -8.22 -22.62
C HIS A 111 4.45 -8.72 -22.00
N ASN A 112 5.58 -8.52 -22.66
CA ASN A 112 6.89 -8.77 -22.06
C ASN A 112 7.37 -7.56 -21.22
N GLU A 113 8.57 -7.69 -20.65
CA GLU A 113 9.14 -6.66 -19.77
C GLU A 113 9.40 -5.29 -20.47
N TYR A 114 9.53 -5.31 -21.79
CA TYR A 114 9.71 -4.12 -22.65
C TYR A 114 8.37 -3.55 -23.16
N ALA A 115 7.25 -3.97 -22.59
CA ALA A 115 5.89 -3.55 -22.95
C ALA A 115 5.46 -3.95 -24.39
N VAL A 116 6.16 -4.89 -25.01
CA VAL A 116 5.82 -5.42 -26.35
C VAL A 116 4.73 -6.48 -26.22
N TYR A 117 3.91 -6.64 -27.26
CA TYR A 117 2.84 -7.65 -27.24
C TYR A 117 3.39 -9.06 -27.18
N SER A 118 2.85 -9.87 -26.25
CA SER A 118 3.23 -11.26 -26.12
C SER A 118 2.10 -12.10 -25.54
N GLU A 119 1.90 -13.26 -26.13
CA GLU A 119 1.02 -14.33 -25.62
C GLU A 119 1.85 -15.53 -25.13
N ARG A 120 3.18 -15.39 -25.06
CA ARG A 120 4.05 -16.47 -24.59
C ARG A 120 3.76 -16.76 -23.13
N LYS A 121 3.73 -18.04 -22.79
CA LYS A 121 3.47 -18.51 -21.43
C LYS A 121 4.49 -17.95 -20.44
N GLU A 122 5.76 -17.91 -20.83
CA GLU A 122 6.87 -17.46 -19.98
C GLU A 122 6.74 -15.97 -19.64
N ASP A 123 6.36 -15.14 -20.61
CA ASP A 123 6.14 -13.70 -20.40
C ASP A 123 4.96 -13.45 -19.45
N TRP A 124 3.92 -14.27 -19.55
CA TRP A 124 2.78 -14.21 -18.63
C TRP A 124 3.19 -14.63 -17.21
N GLU A 125 3.84 -15.79 -17.04
CA GLU A 125 4.28 -16.30 -15.74
C GLU A 125 5.23 -15.32 -15.05
N ASN A 126 6.22 -14.79 -15.77
CA ASN A 126 7.18 -13.82 -15.24
C ASN A 126 6.49 -12.53 -14.76
N ASN A 127 5.47 -12.04 -15.47
CA ASN A 127 4.70 -10.90 -15.00
C ASN A 127 3.93 -11.20 -13.71
N MET A 128 3.29 -12.37 -13.62
CA MET A 128 2.55 -12.77 -12.43
C MET A 128 3.47 -12.87 -11.21
N VAL A 129 4.65 -13.50 -11.36
CA VAL A 129 5.68 -13.58 -10.31
C VAL A 129 6.15 -12.18 -9.88
N ARG A 130 6.41 -11.29 -10.83
CA ARG A 130 6.80 -9.90 -10.53
C ARG A 130 5.71 -9.15 -9.77
N LEU A 131 4.44 -9.30 -10.17
CA LEU A 131 3.31 -8.64 -9.50
C LEU A 131 3.08 -9.18 -8.09
N GLU A 132 3.28 -10.48 -7.87
CA GLU A 132 3.26 -11.06 -6.53
C GLU A 132 4.40 -10.52 -5.66
N ARG A 133 5.62 -10.44 -6.20
CA ARG A 133 6.76 -9.84 -5.51
C ARG A 133 6.47 -8.39 -5.09
N LYS A 134 5.94 -7.59 -6.02
CA LYS A 134 5.50 -6.22 -5.76
C LYS A 134 4.49 -6.14 -4.61
N PHE A 135 3.54 -7.07 -4.57
CA PHE A 135 2.56 -7.13 -3.49
C PHE A 135 3.19 -7.54 -2.15
N ASN A 136 4.21 -8.39 -2.16
CA ASN A 136 4.97 -8.71 -0.94
C ASN A 136 5.82 -7.54 -0.46
N THR A 137 6.48 -6.80 -1.36
CA THR A 137 7.17 -5.54 -1.04
C THR A 137 6.25 -4.52 -0.39
N ALA A 138 4.97 -4.45 -0.83
CA ALA A 138 4.00 -3.54 -0.23
C ALA A 138 3.82 -3.74 1.28
N ARG A 139 4.08 -4.93 1.83
CA ARG A 139 4.03 -5.21 3.28
C ARG A 139 5.02 -4.37 4.09
N GLU A 140 6.10 -3.92 3.47
CA GLU A 140 7.13 -3.08 4.10
C GLU A 140 6.78 -1.60 4.00
N LEU A 141 5.83 -1.23 3.13
CA LEU A 141 5.51 0.15 2.80
C LEU A 141 4.17 0.61 3.38
N VAL A 142 3.20 -0.29 3.53
CA VAL A 142 1.90 0.05 4.10
C VAL A 142 1.99 0.33 5.60
N PRO A 143 1.08 1.15 6.17
CA PRO A 143 1.02 1.38 7.60
C PRO A 143 1.00 0.08 8.40
N ALA A 144 1.91 -0.02 9.37
CA ALA A 144 1.94 -1.13 10.31
C ALA A 144 0.67 -1.18 11.17
N PRO A 145 0.23 -2.37 11.62
CA PRO A 145 -0.85 -2.46 12.58
C PRO A 145 -0.46 -1.83 13.92
N ILE A 146 -1.48 -1.44 14.70
CA ILE A 146 -1.26 -1.10 16.11
C ILE A 146 -1.36 -2.40 16.89
N VAL A 147 -0.35 -2.70 17.70
CA VAL A 147 -0.28 -3.91 18.52
C VAL A 147 -0.02 -3.50 19.96
N GLU A 148 -0.89 -3.93 20.87
CA GLU A 148 -0.78 -3.72 22.30
C GLU A 148 -0.85 -5.09 22.98
N GLU A 149 0.32 -5.66 23.25
CA GLU A 149 0.43 -6.96 23.91
C GLU A 149 0.36 -6.81 25.43
N ASN A 150 -0.48 -7.63 26.05
CA ASN A 150 -0.56 -7.77 27.50
C ASN A 150 -0.13 -9.19 27.89
N PRO A 151 1.03 -9.38 28.54
CA PRO A 151 1.53 -10.70 28.93
C PRO A 151 0.62 -11.47 29.90
N GLN A 152 -0.30 -10.79 30.58
CA GLN A 152 -1.26 -11.40 31.49
C GLN A 152 -2.57 -11.81 30.78
N ALA A 153 -2.77 -11.34 29.55
CA ALA A 153 -3.95 -11.64 28.77
C ALA A 153 -3.92 -13.06 28.21
N SER A 154 -5.05 -13.75 28.32
CA SER A 154 -5.30 -15.01 27.62
C SER A 154 -6.15 -14.83 26.36
N ILE A 155 -6.65 -13.61 26.13
CA ILE A 155 -7.55 -13.26 25.03
C ILE A 155 -6.90 -12.13 24.22
N GLY A 156 -6.87 -12.28 22.89
CA GLY A 156 -6.48 -11.22 21.96
C GLY A 156 -7.69 -10.74 21.17
N ILE A 157 -7.88 -9.43 21.06
CA ILE A 157 -8.94 -8.82 20.27
C ILE A 157 -8.31 -8.16 19.04
N MET A 158 -8.77 -8.56 17.86
CA MET A 158 -8.33 -7.99 16.59
C MET A 158 -9.46 -7.18 15.95
N THR A 159 -9.14 -5.99 15.44
CA THR A 159 -10.13 -5.13 14.77
C THR A 159 -9.52 -4.32 13.62
N LEU A 160 -10.37 -3.57 12.93
CA LEU A 160 -10.01 -2.61 11.88
C LEU A 160 -11.05 -1.49 11.82
N GLY A 161 -10.65 -0.35 11.25
CA GLY A 161 -11.54 0.78 10.99
C GLY A 161 -12.14 1.43 12.24
N SER A 162 -13.31 2.04 12.10
CA SER A 162 -14.02 2.78 13.16
C SER A 162 -14.51 1.95 14.35
N ASN A 163 -14.30 0.63 14.34
CA ASN A 163 -14.59 -0.22 15.49
C ASN A 163 -13.63 0.03 16.67
N ASP A 164 -12.49 0.70 16.43
CA ASP A 164 -11.44 0.91 17.44
C ASP A 164 -11.96 1.50 18.77
N PRO A 165 -12.73 2.60 18.80
CA PRO A 165 -13.16 3.18 20.08
C PRO A 165 -14.12 2.27 20.85
N ALA A 166 -15.02 1.58 20.14
CA ALA A 166 -15.96 0.64 20.75
C ALA A 166 -15.25 -0.60 21.32
N VAL A 167 -14.23 -1.11 20.62
CA VAL A 167 -13.42 -2.23 21.11
C VAL A 167 -12.59 -1.80 22.33
N ARG A 168 -11.99 -0.61 22.31
CA ARG A 168 -11.25 -0.07 23.46
C ARG A 168 -12.14 0.08 24.69
N GLU A 169 -13.33 0.64 24.54
CA GLU A 169 -14.29 0.74 25.64
C GLU A 169 -14.69 -0.66 26.18
N ALA A 170 -14.85 -1.65 25.30
CA ALA A 170 -15.14 -3.02 25.71
C ALA A 170 -13.97 -3.64 26.49
N MET A 171 -12.72 -3.37 26.09
CA MET A 171 -11.53 -3.81 26.82
C MET A 171 -11.44 -3.19 28.21
N ASP A 172 -11.70 -1.88 28.34
CA ASP A 172 -11.71 -1.21 29.65
C ASP A 172 -12.72 -1.83 30.62
N ARG A 173 -13.90 -2.20 30.10
CA ARG A 173 -14.94 -2.89 30.88
C ARG A 173 -14.52 -4.31 31.26
N LEU A 174 -13.93 -5.06 30.33
CA LEU A 174 -13.41 -6.40 30.61
C LEU A 174 -12.31 -6.37 31.67
N GLN A 175 -11.41 -5.39 31.60
CA GLN A 175 -10.37 -5.20 32.61
C GLN A 175 -10.96 -4.88 33.99
N ALA A 176 -11.99 -4.04 34.06
CA ALA A 176 -12.69 -3.77 35.32
C ALA A 176 -13.33 -5.03 35.94
N ASP A 177 -13.73 -5.99 35.11
CA ASP A 177 -14.24 -7.31 35.53
C ASP A 177 -13.13 -8.36 35.73
N GLY A 178 -11.86 -7.97 35.65
CA GLY A 178 -10.70 -8.83 35.89
C GLY A 178 -10.29 -9.71 34.71
N VAL A 179 -10.75 -9.38 33.49
CA VAL A 179 -10.39 -10.08 32.26
C VAL A 179 -9.34 -9.26 31.49
N GLU A 180 -8.11 -9.77 31.50
CA GLU A 180 -6.99 -9.17 30.77
C GLU A 180 -7.04 -9.53 29.27
N THR A 181 -6.89 -8.53 28.40
CA THR A 181 -6.93 -8.68 26.93
C THR A 181 -5.73 -8.03 26.26
N SER A 182 -5.24 -8.61 25.16
CA SER A 182 -4.34 -7.96 24.19
C SER A 182 -5.13 -7.40 23.02
N TYR A 183 -4.56 -6.44 22.29
CA TYR A 183 -5.22 -5.74 21.20
C TYR A 183 -4.37 -5.65 19.93
N MET A 184 -5.01 -5.81 18.78
CA MET A 184 -4.40 -5.49 17.50
C MET A 184 -5.40 -4.78 16.57
N ARG A 185 -5.02 -3.63 16.03
CA ARG A 185 -5.74 -2.97 14.93
C ARG A 185 -5.00 -3.08 13.62
N LEU A 186 -5.59 -3.76 12.66
CA LEU A 186 -5.10 -3.74 11.28
C LEU A 186 -5.36 -2.37 10.66
N ARG A 187 -4.28 -1.73 10.17
CA ARG A 187 -4.35 -0.45 9.46
C ARG A 187 -4.26 -0.60 7.94
N ALA A 188 -3.71 -1.71 7.46
CA ALA A 188 -3.61 -1.97 6.03
C ALA A 188 -3.55 -3.47 5.67
N LEU A 189 -3.92 -3.77 4.43
CA LEU A 189 -3.54 -4.99 3.72
C LEU A 189 -2.62 -4.63 2.54
N PRO A 190 -1.62 -5.47 2.20
CA PRO A 190 -1.26 -6.72 2.89
C PRO A 190 -0.68 -6.47 4.28
N ILE A 191 -0.89 -7.42 5.20
CA ILE A 191 -0.41 -7.27 6.58
C ILE A 191 1.10 -7.06 6.59
N SER A 192 1.54 -6.03 7.33
CA SER A 192 2.95 -5.68 7.50
C SER A 192 3.76 -6.86 8.05
N GLN A 193 5.06 -6.91 7.70
CA GLN A 193 5.95 -7.96 8.19
C GLN A 193 6.14 -7.98 9.71
N GLN A 194 5.76 -6.92 10.41
CA GLN A 194 5.78 -6.88 11.89
C GLN A 194 4.85 -7.92 12.52
N VAL A 195 3.82 -8.38 11.78
CA VAL A 195 2.96 -9.49 12.16
C VAL A 195 3.40 -10.71 11.37
N LYS A 196 4.54 -11.30 11.76
CA LYS A 196 4.95 -12.64 11.36
C LYS A 196 4.93 -13.51 12.61
N GLU A 197 4.38 -14.72 12.43
CA GLU A 197 4.16 -15.82 13.39
C GLU A 197 4.87 -15.72 14.75
#